data_AF-A0A0N5AHX9-F1
#
_entry.id   AF-A0A0N5AHX9-F1
#
_cell.length_a   1.000
_cell.length_b   1.000
_cell.length_c   1.000
_cell.angle_alpha   90.00
_cell.angle_beta   90.00
_cell.angle_gamma   90.00
#
_symmetry.space_group_name_H-M   'P 1'
#
loop_
_entity.id
_entity.type
_entity.pdbx_description
1 polymer ?
#
loop_
_entity_poly.entity_id
_entity_poly.type
_entity_poly.pdbx_seq_one_letter_code
_entity_poly.pdbx_strand_id
1 'polypeptide(L)'
;MYKALCVMLFVVSASGINIPEKFASKTISSPAAQCTFTVHKGGPNGPTISGARPQLMHVVSGTNLYSELYYKITCEKENGYCLHVSNCTVSGDGTNQKPYQVIDENGCTTEPSLFEHVQYESDFTAGIYNPLPVRFRGTSGAVNFFCTTTLVAVNSDGKCERKMCTWNEYSRKANES
;
A
#
# COMPACT_ATOMS: atom_id res chain seq x y z
N MET A 1 -73.51 0.50 -45.21
CA MET A 1 -72.10 0.23 -45.54
C MET A 1 -71.23 0.81 -44.45
N TYR A 2 -70.75 -0.01 -43.50
CA TYR A 2 -69.69 0.34 -42.55
C TYR A 2 -68.74 -0.85 -42.44
N LYS A 3 -67.46 -0.61 -42.73
CA LYS A 3 -66.37 -1.58 -42.71
C LYS A 3 -66.00 -1.92 -41.26
N ALA A 4 -66.03 -3.20 -40.91
CA ALA A 4 -65.45 -3.68 -39.67
C ALA A 4 -63.91 -3.70 -39.80
N LEU A 5 -63.26 -2.99 -38.88
CA LEU A 5 -61.81 -2.84 -38.77
C LEU A 5 -61.26 -4.07 -38.02
N CYS A 6 -60.53 -4.95 -38.70
CA CYS A 6 -59.85 -6.08 -38.07
C CYS A 6 -58.45 -5.62 -37.64
N VAL A 7 -58.27 -5.39 -36.35
CA VAL A 7 -56.97 -5.02 -35.74
C VAL A 7 -56.12 -6.28 -35.67
N MET A 8 -55.06 -6.35 -36.48
CA MET A 8 -54.07 -7.41 -36.44
C MET A 8 -53.11 -7.16 -35.27
N LEU A 9 -53.15 -8.03 -34.27
CA LEU A 9 -52.16 -8.11 -33.18
C LEU A 9 -50.88 -8.75 -33.72
N PHE A 10 -49.78 -7.98 -33.79
CA PHE A 10 -48.45 -8.53 -34.00
C PHE A 10 -47.89 -9.04 -32.66
N VAL A 11 -47.81 -10.36 -32.51
CA VAL A 11 -47.10 -11.00 -31.40
C VAL A 11 -45.62 -11.06 -31.78
N VAL A 12 -44.79 -10.22 -31.15
CA VAL A 12 -43.32 -10.29 -31.30
C VAL A 12 -42.81 -11.37 -30.35
N SER A 13 -42.48 -12.54 -30.89
CA SER A 13 -41.80 -13.60 -30.17
C SER A 13 -40.34 -13.20 -29.92
N ALA A 14 -40.01 -12.91 -28.66
CA ALA A 14 -38.63 -12.68 -28.23
C ALA A 14 -37.86 -14.02 -28.25
N SER A 15 -37.04 -14.22 -29.27
CA SER A 15 -36.06 -15.30 -29.31
C SER A 15 -35.02 -15.06 -28.23
N GLY A 16 -34.97 -15.94 -27.23
CA GLY A 16 -33.95 -15.90 -26.17
C GLY A 16 -32.55 -15.98 -26.76
N ILE A 17 -31.75 -14.94 -26.52
CA ILE A 17 -30.32 -14.94 -26.80
C ILE A 17 -29.65 -15.77 -25.69
N ASN A 18 -29.13 -16.95 -26.04
CA ASN A 18 -28.22 -17.69 -25.18
C ASN A 18 -26.88 -16.96 -25.17
N ILE A 19 -26.59 -16.25 -24.08
CA ILE A 19 -25.29 -15.63 -23.84
C ILE A 19 -24.31 -16.74 -23.42
N PRO A 20 -23.20 -16.95 -24.14
CA PRO A 20 -22.22 -17.96 -23.77
C PRO A 20 -21.56 -17.60 -22.43
N GLU A 21 -21.68 -18.53 -21.51
CA GLU A 21 -21.11 -18.59 -20.17
C GLU A 21 -19.57 -18.67 -20.24
N LYS A 22 -18.90 -17.56 -20.58
CA LYS A 22 -17.43 -17.53 -20.54
C LYS A 22 -16.83 -16.13 -20.44
N PHE A 23 -17.07 -15.44 -19.33
CA PHE A 23 -16.12 -14.48 -18.76
C PHE A 23 -16.54 -14.20 -17.31
N ALA A 24 -16.55 -15.25 -16.49
CA ALA A 24 -16.44 -15.05 -15.05
C ALA A 24 -15.04 -14.47 -14.82
N SER A 25 -14.97 -13.15 -14.70
CA SER A 25 -13.79 -12.46 -14.17
C SER A 25 -13.54 -13.07 -12.80
N LYS A 26 -12.54 -13.97 -12.73
CA LYS A 26 -12.06 -14.49 -11.46
C LYS A 26 -11.48 -13.28 -10.75
N THR A 27 -12.26 -12.66 -9.86
CA THR A 27 -11.73 -11.74 -8.87
C THR A 27 -10.75 -12.57 -8.06
N ILE A 28 -9.47 -12.53 -8.43
CA ILE A 28 -8.39 -13.14 -7.66
C ILE A 28 -8.32 -12.30 -6.39
N SER A 29 -9.11 -12.70 -5.39
CA SER A 29 -9.02 -12.15 -4.06
C SER A 29 -7.68 -12.58 -3.51
N SER A 30 -6.67 -11.72 -3.61
CA SER A 30 -5.42 -11.94 -2.89
C SER A 30 -5.72 -12.19 -1.41
N PRO A 31 -5.03 -13.15 -0.76
CA PRO A 31 -5.22 -13.38 0.66
C PRO A 31 -4.94 -12.11 1.46
N ALA A 32 -5.73 -11.85 2.48
CA ALA A 32 -5.53 -10.71 3.36
C ALA A 32 -4.21 -10.91 4.13
N ALA A 33 -3.29 -9.97 4.00
CA ALA A 33 -1.98 -10.04 4.66
C ALA A 33 -2.14 -9.77 6.16
N GLN A 34 -1.81 -10.74 7.01
CA GLN A 34 -1.72 -10.53 8.46
C GLN A 34 -0.33 -9.99 8.79
N CYS A 35 -0.23 -8.68 9.00
CA CYS A 35 1.05 -7.99 9.19
C CYS A 35 1.17 -7.29 10.54
N THR A 36 2.37 -7.34 11.12
CA THR A 36 2.78 -6.58 12.29
C THR A 36 3.72 -5.47 11.86
N PHE A 37 3.49 -4.26 12.37
CA PHE A 37 4.35 -3.10 12.16
C PHE A 37 5.15 -2.85 13.44
N THR A 38 6.48 -2.75 13.41
CA THR A 38 7.31 -2.36 14.56
C THR A 38 8.22 -1.18 14.20
N VAL A 39 8.67 -0.43 15.21
CA VAL A 39 9.61 0.68 15.01
C VAL A 39 10.85 0.42 15.86
N HIS A 40 12.00 0.52 15.22
CA HIS A 40 13.32 0.27 15.81
C HIS A 40 14.14 1.55 15.80
N LYS A 41 15.02 1.71 16.79
CA LYS A 41 15.99 2.80 16.83
C LYS A 41 17.21 2.45 15.96
N GLY A 42 17.59 3.34 15.04
CA GLY A 42 18.64 3.09 14.07
C GLY A 42 18.14 2.19 12.95
N GLY A 43 18.75 1.01 12.79
CA GLY A 43 18.50 0.08 11.69
C GLY A 43 17.64 -1.15 12.03
N PRO A 44 17.62 -2.16 11.13
CA PRO A 44 16.73 -3.34 11.23
C PRO A 44 16.96 -4.23 12.46
N ASN A 45 18.17 -4.19 13.02
CA ASN A 45 18.56 -4.93 14.22
C ASN A 45 18.56 -4.04 15.48
N GLY A 46 18.09 -2.80 15.36
CA GLY A 46 18.01 -1.87 16.47
C GLY A 46 16.99 -2.30 17.52
N PRO A 47 17.09 -1.79 18.77
CA PRO A 47 16.10 -2.07 19.79
C PRO A 47 14.74 -1.51 19.37
N THR A 48 13.69 -2.30 19.56
CA THR A 48 12.30 -1.85 19.34
C THR A 48 11.98 -0.72 20.31
N ILE A 49 11.37 0.34 19.81
CA ILE A 49 10.92 1.45 20.65
C ILE A 49 9.61 1.03 21.32
N SER A 50 9.62 0.96 22.65
CA SER A 50 8.54 0.37 23.43
C SER A 50 7.29 1.27 23.45
N GLY A 51 6.23 0.77 22.83
CA GLY A 51 4.85 1.25 22.93
C GLY A 51 3.86 0.44 22.07
N ALA A 52 4.31 -0.73 21.59
CA ALA A 52 3.55 -1.69 20.81
C ALA A 52 2.44 -2.32 21.65
N ARG A 53 1.20 -1.80 21.54
CA ARG A 53 0.04 -2.64 21.80
C ARG A 53 -0.13 -3.59 20.62
N PRO A 54 -0.48 -4.86 20.84
CA PRO A 54 -0.71 -5.81 19.77
C PRO A 54 -2.04 -5.49 19.09
N GLN A 55 -2.06 -4.53 18.17
CA GLN A 55 -3.01 -4.40 17.06
C GLN A 55 -2.78 -3.11 16.27
N LEU A 56 -2.51 -3.26 14.95
CA LEU A 56 -2.64 -2.31 13.83
C LEU A 56 -2.01 -0.90 13.93
N MET A 57 -1.62 -0.43 15.12
CA MET A 57 -1.08 0.89 15.38
C MET A 57 -0.10 0.80 16.55
N HIS A 58 1.17 1.10 16.28
CA HIS A 58 2.19 1.21 17.32
C HIS A 58 2.42 2.67 17.67
N VAL A 59 2.26 2.99 18.96
CA VAL A 59 2.56 4.31 19.49
C VAL A 59 4.02 4.32 19.91
N VAL A 60 4.80 5.22 19.33
CA VAL A 60 6.22 5.38 19.62
C VAL A 60 6.40 6.67 20.41
N SER A 61 7.03 6.57 21.58
CA SER A 61 7.33 7.71 22.46
C SER A 61 8.82 7.79 22.76
N GLY A 62 9.31 8.98 23.08
CA GLY A 62 10.72 9.18 23.48
C GLY A 62 11.72 9.27 22.32
N THR A 63 11.24 9.47 21.09
CA THR A 63 12.08 9.82 19.95
C THR A 63 12.25 11.33 19.83
N ASN A 64 13.28 11.76 19.11
CA ASN A 64 13.50 13.16 18.78
C ASN A 64 13.89 13.29 17.29
N LEU A 65 14.03 14.53 16.80
CA LEU A 65 14.34 14.82 15.39
C LEU A 65 15.74 14.37 14.94
N TYR A 66 16.58 13.90 15.87
CA TYR A 66 17.92 13.36 15.60
C TYR A 66 17.96 11.84 15.74
N SER A 67 16.82 11.20 15.99
CA SER A 67 16.74 9.75 16.16
C SER A 67 16.55 9.10 14.80
N GLU A 68 17.49 8.28 14.38
CA GLU A 68 17.29 7.41 13.22
C GLU A 68 16.23 6.36 13.57
N LEU A 69 15.26 6.14 12.67
CA LEU A 69 14.17 5.20 12.87
C LEU A 69 14.12 4.17 11.74
N TYR A 70 13.77 2.94 12.09
CA TYR A 70 13.51 1.88 11.13
C TYR A 70 12.11 1.32 11.35
N TYR A 71 11.24 1.52 10.37
CA TYR A 71 9.89 0.96 10.36
C TYR A 71 9.95 -0.43 9.74
N LYS A 72 9.60 -1.46 10.51
CA LYS A 72 9.64 -2.86 10.08
C LYS A 72 8.24 -3.41 9.94
N ILE A 73 7.99 -4.11 8.85
CA ILE A 73 6.72 -4.75 8.50
C ILE A 73 7.00 -6.23 8.35
N THR A 74 6.34 -7.06 9.16
CA THR A 74 6.47 -8.51 9.10
C THR A 74 5.10 -9.14 8.94
N CYS A 75 4.91 -9.94 7.90
CA CYS A 75 3.64 -10.61 7.64
C CYS A 75 3.75 -12.12 7.82
N GLU A 76 2.62 -12.76 8.07
CA GLU A 76 2.54 -14.22 8.05
C GLU A 76 2.87 -14.76 6.66
N LYS A 77 3.54 -15.92 6.62
CA LYS A 77 3.96 -16.56 5.38
C LYS A 77 2.74 -17.16 4.68
N GLU A 78 2.63 -16.90 3.39
CA GLU A 78 1.58 -17.43 2.53
C GLU A 78 2.20 -18.05 1.27
N ASN A 79 1.93 -19.34 1.02
CA ASN A 79 2.63 -20.07 -0.03
C ASN A 79 2.33 -19.52 -1.42
N GLY A 80 3.39 -19.24 -2.20
CA GLY A 80 3.26 -18.69 -3.54
C GLY A 80 2.99 -17.19 -3.60
N TYR A 81 3.09 -16.49 -2.46
CA TYR A 81 2.94 -15.04 -2.37
C TYR A 81 4.14 -14.38 -1.70
N CYS A 82 4.20 -13.06 -1.85
CA CYS A 82 5.19 -12.19 -1.22
C CYS A 82 4.52 -10.92 -0.72
N LEU A 83 5.04 -10.36 0.36
CA LEU A 83 4.73 -9.01 0.80
C LEU A 83 5.14 -8.01 -0.27
N HIS A 84 4.20 -7.12 -0.61
CA HIS A 84 4.43 -5.89 -1.36
C HIS A 84 3.92 -4.70 -0.53
N VAL A 85 4.76 -3.68 -0.37
CA VAL A 85 4.40 -2.40 0.27
C VAL A 85 4.07 -1.40 -0.84
N SER A 86 2.78 -1.08 -0.99
CA SER A 86 2.25 -0.32 -2.13
C SER A 86 2.01 1.15 -1.85
N ASN A 87 2.10 1.61 -0.61
CA ASN A 87 1.95 3.04 -0.32
C ASN A 87 2.39 3.29 1.11
N CYS A 88 3.08 4.38 1.38
CA CYS A 88 3.20 4.88 2.74
C CYS A 88 2.95 6.38 2.80
N THR A 89 2.31 6.82 3.87
CA THR A 89 2.02 8.22 4.15
C THR A 89 2.45 8.62 5.56
N VAL A 90 2.72 9.92 5.71
CA VAL A 90 2.89 10.60 6.99
C VAL A 90 1.81 11.65 7.18
N SER A 91 1.30 11.78 8.40
CA SER A 91 0.41 12.88 8.77
C SER A 91 0.64 13.30 10.22
N GLY A 92 0.33 14.55 10.54
CA GLY A 92 0.24 15.01 11.92
C GLY A 92 -1.12 14.71 12.55
N ASP A 93 -1.26 14.96 13.85
CA ASP A 93 -2.50 14.75 14.61
C ASP A 93 -3.48 15.93 14.61
N GLY A 94 -3.22 16.96 13.78
CA GLY A 94 -4.07 18.15 13.68
C GLY A 94 -5.35 17.94 12.86
N THR A 95 -6.40 18.69 13.20
CA THR A 95 -7.63 18.74 12.39
C THR A 95 -7.30 19.33 11.00
N ASN A 96 -7.64 18.61 9.93
CA ASN A 96 -7.34 18.94 8.52
C ASN A 96 -5.92 18.62 8.01
N GLN A 97 -5.11 17.86 8.75
CA GLN A 97 -3.86 17.34 8.19
C GLN A 97 -4.17 16.26 7.13
N LYS A 98 -3.81 16.51 5.88
CA LYS A 98 -3.90 15.50 4.81
C LYS A 98 -2.66 14.59 4.86
N PRO A 99 -2.81 13.26 4.74
CA PRO A 99 -1.68 12.36 4.60
C PRO A 99 -0.81 12.75 3.40
N TYR A 100 0.50 12.86 3.64
CA TYR A 100 1.50 13.12 2.62
C TYR A 100 2.20 11.82 2.25
N GLN A 101 2.21 11.48 0.98
CA GLN A 101 2.80 10.24 0.48
C GLN A 101 4.32 10.34 0.45
N VAL A 102 4.98 9.39 1.12
CA VAL A 102 6.45 9.29 1.20
C VAL A 102 6.99 8.06 0.50
N ILE A 103 6.16 7.05 0.22
CA ILE A 103 6.50 5.87 -0.58
C ILE A 103 5.42 5.67 -1.66
N ASP A 104 5.85 5.43 -2.89
CA ASP A 104 5.01 5.18 -4.06
C ASP A 104 4.48 3.73 -4.16
N GLU A 105 3.66 3.48 -5.18
CA GLU A 105 3.08 2.16 -5.51
C GLU A 105 4.07 1.04 -5.78
N ASN A 106 5.32 1.41 -6.06
CA ASN A 106 6.40 0.50 -6.36
C ASN A 106 7.34 0.28 -5.16
N GLY A 107 7.05 0.88 -4.00
CA GLY A 107 7.94 0.85 -2.85
C GLY A 107 9.10 1.86 -2.94
N CYS A 108 9.03 2.84 -3.84
CA CYS A 108 10.06 3.85 -4.00
C CYS A 108 9.73 5.11 -3.19
N THR A 109 10.71 5.62 -2.43
CA THR A 109 10.57 6.91 -1.76
C THR A 109 10.31 8.05 -2.72
N THR A 110 9.39 8.93 -2.34
CA THR A 110 9.19 10.26 -2.94
C THR A 110 9.96 11.34 -2.19
N GLU A 111 10.53 11.01 -1.02
CA GLU A 111 11.24 11.93 -0.13
C GLU A 111 12.63 11.37 0.24
N PRO A 112 13.59 11.36 -0.69
CA PRO A 112 14.89 10.71 -0.50
C PRO A 112 15.72 11.31 0.65
N SER A 113 15.44 12.54 1.05
CA SER A 113 16.12 13.18 2.20
C SER A 113 15.56 12.76 3.56
N LEU A 114 14.37 12.13 3.59
CA LEU A 114 13.65 11.81 4.84
C LEU A 114 13.38 10.31 4.97
N PHE A 115 13.17 9.60 3.87
CA PHE A 115 12.86 8.18 3.84
C PHE A 115 13.65 7.49 2.74
N GLU A 116 14.22 6.34 3.07
CA GLU A 116 14.80 5.42 2.11
C GLU A 116 13.70 4.67 1.34
N HIS A 117 14.06 4.07 0.19
CA HIS A 117 13.19 3.11 -0.49
C HIS A 117 12.84 1.92 0.42
N VAL A 118 11.75 1.22 0.13
CA VAL A 118 11.39 -0.02 0.83
C VAL A 118 12.48 -1.07 0.61
N GLN A 119 13.01 -1.62 1.69
CA GLN A 119 14.01 -2.68 1.67
C GLN A 119 13.37 -3.98 2.13
N TYR A 120 13.50 -5.04 1.33
CA TYR A 120 12.96 -6.35 1.67
C TYR A 120 14.06 -7.22 2.25
N GLU A 121 13.97 -7.50 3.56
CA GLU A 121 14.87 -8.43 4.26
C GLU A 121 14.53 -9.89 3.92
N SER A 122 13.25 -10.16 3.64
CA SER A 122 12.75 -11.46 3.21
C SER A 122 11.45 -11.30 2.42
N ASP A 123 10.87 -12.40 1.93
CA ASP A 123 9.62 -12.35 1.16
C ASP A 123 8.40 -11.89 1.96
N PHE A 124 8.49 -11.88 3.29
CA PHE A 124 7.43 -11.44 4.19
C PHE A 124 7.92 -10.41 5.21
N THR A 125 9.10 -9.82 4.98
CA THR A 125 9.68 -8.81 5.88
C THR A 125 10.22 -7.66 5.06
N ALA A 126 9.66 -6.49 5.28
CA ALA A 126 10.09 -5.24 4.67
C ALA A 126 10.44 -4.22 5.75
N GLY A 127 11.25 -3.24 5.40
CA GLY A 127 11.38 -2.07 6.23
C GLY A 127 11.83 -0.83 5.49
N ILE A 128 11.67 0.29 6.18
CA ILE A 128 11.83 1.64 5.65
C ILE A 128 12.66 2.40 6.66
N TYR A 129 13.81 2.89 6.22
CA TYR A 129 14.72 3.66 7.05
C TYR A 129 14.38 5.14 6.95
N ASN A 130 14.29 5.80 8.09
CA ASN A 130 14.04 7.23 8.24
C ASN A 130 15.19 7.84 9.06
N PRO A 131 16.21 8.40 8.40
CA PRO A 131 17.34 9.02 9.09
C PRO A 131 16.95 10.31 9.82
N LEU A 132 15.87 10.98 9.39
CA LEU A 132 15.49 12.31 9.86
C LEU A 132 13.96 12.36 10.12
N PRO A 133 13.51 12.05 11.34
CA PRO A 133 12.10 12.07 11.69
C PRO A 133 11.45 13.42 11.39
N VAL A 134 10.24 13.36 10.86
CA VAL A 134 9.48 14.56 10.49
C VAL A 134 8.66 15.08 11.66
N ARG A 135 8.33 16.38 11.62
CA ARG A 135 7.34 17.01 12.50
C ARG A 135 6.48 17.97 11.70
N PHE A 136 5.17 17.89 11.91
CA PHE A 136 4.22 18.79 11.27
C PHE A 136 4.06 20.09 12.08
N ARG A 137 4.10 21.24 11.39
CA ARG A 137 3.86 22.55 12.02
C ARG A 137 2.43 22.65 12.55
N GLY A 138 2.26 23.28 13.71
CA GLY A 138 0.93 23.48 14.32
C GLY A 138 0.29 22.20 14.87
N THR A 139 1.07 21.15 15.09
CA THR A 139 0.62 19.86 15.66
C THR A 139 1.32 19.59 17.00
N SER A 140 0.86 18.58 17.75
CA SER A 140 1.48 18.21 19.03
C SER A 140 2.94 17.74 18.86
N GLY A 141 3.29 17.31 17.64
CA GLY A 141 4.54 16.63 17.33
C GLY A 141 4.36 15.12 17.12
N ALA A 142 3.17 14.58 17.42
CA ALA A 142 2.82 13.23 17.01
C ALA A 142 2.77 13.11 15.48
N VAL A 143 3.28 12.00 14.97
CA VAL A 143 3.27 11.65 13.55
C VAL A 143 2.66 10.27 13.38
N ASN A 144 1.67 10.18 12.51
CA ASN A 144 1.12 8.93 12.04
C ASN A 144 1.89 8.51 10.79
N PHE A 145 2.58 7.38 10.87
CA PHE A 145 3.18 6.71 9.72
C PHE A 145 2.33 5.50 9.36
N PHE A 146 1.78 5.48 8.16
CA PHE A 146 0.85 4.45 7.71
C PHE A 146 1.33 3.87 6.38
N CYS A 147 1.33 2.54 6.25
CA CYS A 147 1.59 1.89 4.97
C CYS A 147 0.47 0.92 4.59
N THR A 148 0.19 0.85 3.28
CA THR A 148 -0.65 -0.18 2.68
C THR A 148 0.22 -1.34 2.22
N THR A 149 -0.20 -2.56 2.57
CA THR A 149 0.50 -3.79 2.20
C THR A 149 -0.44 -4.76 1.51
N THR A 150 0.10 -5.52 0.57
CA THR A 150 -0.63 -6.53 -0.19
C THR A 150 0.22 -7.77 -0.39
N LEU A 151 -0.41 -8.93 -0.56
CA LEU A 151 0.28 -10.14 -1.01
C LEU A 151 0.20 -10.24 -2.54
N VAL A 152 1.35 -10.34 -3.19
CA VAL A 152 1.50 -10.50 -4.64
C VAL A 152 2.03 -11.90 -4.94
N ALA A 153 1.56 -12.53 -6.01
CA ALA A 153 2.03 -13.86 -6.38
C ALA A 153 3.51 -13.83 -6.80
N VAL A 154 4.24 -14.90 -6.49
CA VAL A 154 5.59 -15.11 -7.05
C VAL A 154 5.51 -15.24 -8.57
N ASN A 155 6.59 -14.89 -9.25
CA ASN A 155 6.72 -15.09 -10.68
C ASN A 155 6.85 -16.59 -11.04
N SER A 156 6.95 -16.91 -12.33
CA SER A 156 7.09 -18.29 -12.83
C SER A 156 8.30 -19.04 -12.28
N ASP A 157 9.34 -18.30 -11.85
CA ASP A 157 10.56 -18.86 -11.27
C ASP A 157 10.48 -19.01 -9.75
N GLY A 158 9.32 -18.74 -9.15
CA GLY A 158 9.10 -18.78 -7.70
C GLY A 158 9.74 -17.61 -6.95
N LYS A 159 10.07 -16.51 -7.61
CA LYS A 159 10.70 -15.32 -7.03
C LYS A 159 9.73 -14.15 -6.93
N CYS A 160 9.91 -13.31 -5.92
CA CYS A 160 9.19 -12.06 -5.79
C CYS A 160 9.80 -11.01 -6.70
N GLU A 161 9.06 -10.56 -7.70
CA GLU A 161 9.46 -9.44 -8.54
C GLU A 161 9.24 -8.12 -7.78
N ARG A 162 10.27 -7.29 -7.72
CA ARG A 162 10.26 -6.01 -7.01
C ARG A 162 10.91 -4.96 -7.89
N LYS A 163 10.29 -3.79 -8.01
CA LYS A 163 10.89 -2.68 -8.75
C LYS A 163 12.18 -2.24 -8.05
N MET A 164 13.26 -2.15 -8.80
CA MET A 164 14.47 -1.50 -8.33
C MET A 164 14.29 0.01 -8.43
N CYS A 165 14.25 0.67 -7.28
CA CYS A 165 14.22 2.13 -7.23
C CYS A 165 15.62 2.68 -7.45
N THR A 166 15.74 3.76 -8.23
CA THR A 166 17.00 4.47 -8.40
C THR A 166 16.86 5.90 -7.87
N TRP A 167 17.88 6.37 -7.16
CA TRP A 167 17.94 7.75 -6.66
C TRP A 167 17.86 8.82 -7.76
N ASN A 168 18.25 8.45 -8.99
CA ASN A 168 18.34 9.34 -10.14
C ASN A 168 16.98 9.67 -10.79
N GLU A 169 15.90 8.96 -10.43
CA GLU A 169 14.55 9.25 -10.96
C GLU A 169 13.95 10.53 -10.35
N TYR A 170 14.33 10.90 -9.12
CA TYR A 170 13.81 12.08 -8.44
C TYR A 170 14.46 13.39 -8.93
N SER A 171 15.78 13.36 -9.16
CA SER A 171 16.53 14.52 -9.68
C SER A 171 16.04 14.98 -11.06
N ARG A 172 15.42 14.10 -11.86
CA ARG A 172 14.83 14.49 -13.15
C ARG A 172 13.48 15.18 -12.99
N LYS A 173 12.58 14.66 -12.14
CA LYS A 173 11.27 15.27 -11.91
C LYS A 173 11.33 16.64 -11.23
N ALA A 174 12.26 16.84 -10.30
CA ALA A 174 12.46 18.13 -9.64
C ALA A 174 13.05 19.22 -10.55
N ASN A 175 13.68 18.84 -11.67
CA ASN A 175 14.25 19.76 -12.66
C ASN A 175 13.30 20.04 -13.85
N GLU A 176 12.14 19.39 -13.87
CA GLU A 176 11.10 19.56 -14.90
C GLU A 176 9.88 20.35 -14.37
N SER A 177 9.98 20.93 -13.16
CA SER A 177 8.93 21.74 -12.51
C SER A 177 9.30 23.21 -12.39
#